data_AF-A0AAN4TM01-F1
#
_entry.id   AF-A0AAN4TM01-F1
#
_cell.length_a   1.000
_cell.length_b   1.000
_cell.length_c   1.000
_cell.angle_alpha   90.00
_cell.angle_beta   90.00
_cell.angle_gamma   90.00
#
_symmetry.space_group_name_H-M   'P 1'
#
loop_
_entity.id
_entity.type
_entity.pdbx_description
1 polymer ?
#
loop_
_entity_poly.entity_id
_entity_poly.type
_entity_poly.pdbx_seq_one_letter_code
_entity_poly.pdbx_strand_id
1 'polypeptide(L)'
;MADSIRYSFGADEHLFAEVSDSMSLEAFFKGLAVTRAVERLALDGVLDVCLANASFQIRFDPDRIAPHALLDAVREAEAGAVAERTLQTRIIEIPVLYNDPWTHETLMRFRDRHQDPGSTDLEYAARINNLADVDAFIAAHSGAPWFVSMVGFVAGLPGCRSCSRWSSASGSCKCPNTCARVPIRQSLRWVMAGASVASTRCAGRVVTKCSASPRPRSTTRSRGWLT
;
A
#
# COMPACT_ATOMS: atom_id res chain seq x y z
N MET A 1 -27.75 4.59 -3.75
CA MET A 1 -27.65 4.47 -5.23
C MET A 1 -26.23 4.02 -5.49
N ALA A 2 -26.02 2.87 -6.12
CA ALA A 2 -24.66 2.45 -6.45
C ALA A 2 -24.17 3.38 -7.56
N ASP A 3 -23.21 4.25 -7.26
CA ASP A 3 -22.61 5.09 -8.29
C ASP A 3 -22.02 4.19 -9.39
N SER A 4 -22.46 4.46 -10.61
CA SER A 4 -21.94 3.84 -11.83
C SER A 4 -20.49 4.29 -12.05
N ILE A 5 -19.60 3.36 -12.39
CA ILE A 5 -18.21 3.69 -12.72
C ILE A 5 -18.20 4.62 -13.94
N ARG A 6 -17.46 5.73 -13.86
CA ARG A 6 -17.30 6.68 -14.96
C ARG A 6 -16.05 6.32 -15.76
N TYR A 7 -16.21 6.07 -17.04
CA TYR A 7 -15.12 5.73 -17.95
C TYR A 7 -14.75 6.92 -18.83
N SER A 8 -13.45 7.16 -18.98
CA SER A 8 -12.90 8.17 -19.91
C SER A 8 -11.64 7.64 -20.59
N PHE A 9 -11.40 8.07 -21.83
CA PHE A 9 -10.18 7.73 -22.54
C PHE A 9 -9.07 8.74 -22.16
N GLY A 10 -7.92 8.21 -21.79
CA GLY A 10 -6.69 8.95 -21.53
C GLY A 10 -5.78 8.89 -22.75
N ALA A 11 -5.97 9.84 -23.68
CA ALA A 11 -5.35 9.79 -25.01
C ALA A 11 -5.68 8.46 -25.73
N ASP A 12 -4.78 7.97 -26.58
CA ASP A 12 -5.04 6.84 -27.48
C ASP A 12 -4.71 5.46 -26.86
N GLU A 13 -3.93 5.43 -25.78
CA GLU A 13 -3.40 4.18 -25.19
C GLU A 13 -3.96 3.86 -23.79
N HIS A 14 -4.81 4.72 -23.21
CA HIS A 14 -5.28 4.52 -21.84
C HIS A 14 -6.79 4.62 -21.72
N LEU A 15 -7.34 3.72 -20.91
CA LEU A 15 -8.71 3.79 -20.41
C LEU A 15 -8.65 4.07 -18.91
N PHE A 16 -9.28 5.16 -18.48
CA PHE A 16 -9.41 5.55 -17.09
C PHE A 16 -10.82 5.27 -16.60
N ALA A 17 -10.93 4.73 -15.40
CA ALA A 17 -12.19 4.42 -14.75
C ALA A 17 -12.20 4.99 -13.33
N GLU A 18 -13.14 5.90 -13.09
CA GLU A 18 -13.42 6.49 -11.78
C GLU A 18 -14.55 5.72 -11.11
N VAL A 19 -14.24 5.05 -10.00
CA VAL A 19 -15.17 4.16 -9.29
C VAL A 19 -16.06 4.93 -8.32
N SER A 20 -15.51 5.95 -7.65
CA SER A 20 -16.25 6.85 -6.77
C SER A 20 -15.46 8.14 -6.52
N ASP A 21 -16.17 9.25 -6.36
CA ASP A 21 -15.62 10.52 -5.89
C ASP A 21 -15.05 10.38 -4.45
N SER A 22 -15.60 9.45 -3.68
CA SER A 22 -15.20 9.21 -2.30
C SER A 22 -14.15 8.09 -2.19
N MET A 23 -13.08 8.35 -1.44
CA MET A 23 -12.03 7.35 -1.19
C MET A 23 -12.46 6.39 -0.06
N SER A 24 -13.31 5.42 -0.38
CA SER A 24 -13.86 4.42 0.54
C SER A 24 -13.32 3.00 0.29
N LEU A 25 -13.42 2.12 1.30
CA LEU A 25 -13.03 0.71 1.18
C LEU A 25 -13.89 -0.05 0.18
N GLU A 26 -15.18 0.29 0.13
CA GLU A 26 -16.12 -0.32 -0.79
C GLU A 26 -15.77 0.01 -2.23
N ALA A 27 -15.42 1.28 -2.52
CA ALA A 27 -14.92 1.69 -3.83
C ALA A 27 -13.63 0.95 -4.21
N PHE A 28 -12.70 0.79 -3.26
CA PHE A 28 -11.49 0.01 -3.49
C PHE A 28 -11.79 -1.46 -3.83
N PHE A 29 -12.65 -2.13 -3.07
CA PHE A 29 -13.03 -3.52 -3.34
C PHE A 29 -13.77 -3.68 -4.66
N LYS A 30 -14.61 -2.71 -5.03
CA LYS A 30 -15.27 -2.67 -6.33
C LYS A 30 -14.22 -2.56 -7.45
N GLY A 31 -13.29 -1.61 -7.36
CA GLY A 31 -12.19 -1.46 -8.32
C GLY A 31 -11.30 -2.71 -8.41
N LEU A 32 -10.97 -3.33 -7.27
CA LEU A 32 -10.20 -4.57 -7.20
C LEU A 32 -10.92 -5.74 -7.87
N ALA A 33 -12.24 -5.84 -7.71
CA ALA A 33 -13.01 -6.91 -8.34
C ALA A 33 -13.04 -6.77 -9.86
N VAL A 34 -13.24 -5.54 -10.36
CA VAL A 34 -13.25 -5.25 -11.80
C VAL A 34 -11.87 -5.46 -12.42
N THR A 35 -10.81 -4.91 -11.82
CA THR A 35 -9.44 -5.07 -12.33
C THR A 35 -9.02 -6.54 -12.40
N ARG A 36 -9.31 -7.34 -11.36
CA ARG A 36 -9.08 -8.79 -11.40
C ARG A 36 -9.92 -9.51 -12.45
N ALA A 37 -11.14 -9.05 -12.71
CA ALA A 37 -11.98 -9.63 -13.77
C ALA A 37 -11.39 -9.35 -15.15
N VAL A 38 -10.93 -8.12 -15.39
CA VAL A 38 -10.25 -7.72 -16.64
C VAL A 38 -8.94 -8.51 -16.83
N GLU A 39 -8.11 -8.65 -15.79
CA GLU A 39 -6.89 -9.46 -15.85
C GLU A 39 -7.17 -10.92 -16.24
N ARG A 40 -8.27 -11.50 -15.74
CA ARG A 40 -8.67 -12.88 -16.08
C ARG A 40 -9.15 -13.05 -17.53
N LEU A 41 -9.65 -11.99 -18.16
CA LEU A 41 -10.04 -12.04 -19.57
C LEU A 41 -8.82 -12.19 -20.49
N ALA A 42 -7.62 -11.81 -20.01
CA ALA A 42 -6.37 -11.89 -20.77
C ALA A 42 -6.50 -11.33 -22.20
N LEU A 43 -7.16 -10.17 -22.31
CA LEU A 43 -7.47 -9.53 -23.59
C LEU A 43 -6.19 -9.22 -24.36
N ASP A 44 -6.17 -9.63 -25.62
CA ASP A 44 -5.03 -9.37 -26.48
C ASP A 44 -4.94 -7.87 -26.80
N GLY A 45 -3.80 -7.25 -26.46
CA GLY A 45 -3.60 -5.80 -26.57
C GLY A 45 -3.69 -5.04 -25.24
N VAL A 46 -4.11 -5.65 -24.14
CA VAL A 46 -3.96 -5.03 -22.80
C VAL A 46 -2.51 -5.20 -22.33
N LEU A 47 -1.86 -4.08 -22.02
CA LEU A 47 -0.46 -4.02 -21.60
C LEU A 47 -0.31 -3.99 -20.09
N ASP A 48 -1.15 -3.22 -19.39
CA ASP A 48 -1.07 -3.08 -17.93
C ASP A 48 -2.43 -2.70 -17.33
N VAL A 49 -2.67 -3.12 -16.09
CA VAL A 49 -3.88 -2.83 -15.31
C VAL A 49 -3.45 -2.28 -13.95
N CYS A 50 -3.60 -0.97 -13.78
CA CYS A 50 -3.19 -0.24 -12.59
C CYS A 50 -4.40 0.07 -11.71
N LEU A 51 -4.52 -0.64 -10.58
CA LEU A 51 -5.49 -0.31 -9.54
C LEU A 51 -5.02 0.88 -8.69
N ALA A 52 -5.92 1.82 -8.45
CA ALA A 52 -5.76 2.89 -7.49
C ALA A 52 -6.87 2.83 -6.41
N ASN A 53 -6.91 3.82 -5.52
CA ASN A 53 -7.77 3.80 -4.34
C ASN A 53 -9.28 3.75 -4.67
N ALA A 54 -9.73 4.61 -5.59
CA ALA A 54 -11.13 4.72 -6.00
C ALA A 54 -11.24 4.86 -7.53
N SER A 55 -10.21 4.40 -8.23
CA SER A 55 -10.10 4.43 -9.69
C SER A 55 -9.18 3.32 -10.15
N PHE A 56 -9.18 3.03 -11.44
CA PHE A 56 -8.19 2.18 -12.07
C PHE A 56 -7.90 2.70 -13.48
N GLN A 57 -6.74 2.31 -13.99
CA GLN A 57 -6.30 2.65 -15.34
C GLN A 57 -5.88 1.37 -16.06
N ILE A 58 -6.26 1.26 -17.32
CA ILE A 58 -5.85 0.16 -18.20
C ILE A 58 -5.06 0.78 -19.33
N ARG A 59 -3.82 0.33 -19.51
CA ARG A 59 -3.00 0.66 -20.67
C ARG A 59 -3.19 -0.42 -21.72
N PHE A 60 -3.44 -0.02 -22.96
CA PHE A 60 -3.65 -0.93 -24.07
C PHE A 60 -2.98 -0.43 -25.36
N ASP A 61 -2.81 -1.35 -26.30
CA ASP A 61 -2.26 -1.11 -27.62
C ASP A 61 -3.42 -0.94 -28.63
N PRO A 62 -3.67 0.27 -29.16
CA PRO A 62 -4.80 0.54 -30.06
C PRO A 62 -4.69 -0.18 -31.40
N ASP A 63 -3.48 -0.60 -31.82
CA ASP A 63 -3.29 -1.37 -33.06
C ASP A 63 -3.76 -2.82 -32.91
N ARG A 64 -3.89 -3.30 -31.66
CA ARG A 64 -4.29 -4.68 -31.33
C ARG A 64 -5.73 -4.76 -30.83
N ILE A 65 -6.19 -3.78 -30.07
CA ILE A 65 -7.55 -3.71 -29.56
C ILE A 65 -8.15 -2.31 -29.76
N ALA A 66 -9.31 -2.26 -30.40
CA ALA A 66 -10.02 -0.99 -30.57
C ALA A 66 -10.46 -0.43 -29.19
N PRO A 67 -10.27 0.88 -28.92
CA PRO A 67 -10.58 1.48 -27.62
C PRO A 67 -12.01 1.20 -27.13
N HIS A 68 -13.00 1.25 -28.03
CA HIS A 68 -14.39 0.97 -27.70
C HIS A 68 -14.66 -0.51 -27.42
N ALA A 69 -13.97 -1.42 -28.12
CA ALA A 69 -14.08 -2.85 -27.85
C ALA A 69 -13.52 -3.21 -26.46
N LEU A 70 -12.41 -2.56 -26.07
CA LEU A 70 -11.89 -2.68 -24.71
C LEU A 70 -12.89 -2.16 -23.67
N LEU A 71 -13.48 -0.97 -23.91
CA LEU A 71 -14.46 -0.39 -22.99
C LEU A 71 -15.67 -1.32 -22.80
N ASP A 72 -16.18 -1.92 -23.87
CA ASP A 72 -17.31 -2.84 -23.79
C ASP A 72 -16.95 -4.11 -23.01
N ALA A 73 -15.75 -4.67 -23.23
CA ALA A 73 -15.25 -5.82 -22.47
C ALA A 73 -15.08 -5.49 -20.98
N VAL A 74 -14.62 -4.28 -20.64
CA VAL A 74 -14.47 -3.82 -19.25
C VAL A 74 -15.84 -3.65 -18.58
N ARG A 75 -16.84 -3.14 -19.30
CA ARG A 75 -18.22 -3.03 -18.79
C ARG A 75 -18.86 -4.40 -18.57
N GLU A 76 -18.60 -5.36 -19.44
CA GLU A 76 -19.03 -6.75 -19.24
C GLU A 76 -18.35 -7.37 -18.01
N ALA A 77 -17.05 -7.14 -17.84
CA ALA A 77 -16.30 -7.55 -16.66
C ALA A 77 -16.85 -6.90 -15.38
N GLU A 78 -17.24 -5.62 -15.42
CA GLU A 78 -17.89 -4.92 -14.31
C GLU A 78 -19.21 -5.59 -13.92
N ALA A 79 -20.06 -5.92 -14.91
CA ALA A 79 -21.35 -6.55 -14.65
C ALA A 79 -21.21 -7.93 -13.98
N GLY A 80 -20.14 -8.68 -14.30
CA GLY A 80 -19.82 -9.97 -13.68
C GLY A 80 -18.97 -9.88 -12.41
N ALA A 81 -18.47 -8.70 -12.04
CA ALA A 81 -17.53 -8.54 -10.94
C ALA A 81 -18.25 -8.61 -9.59
N VAL A 82 -17.90 -9.63 -8.78
CA VAL A 82 -18.35 -9.73 -7.39
C VAL A 82 -17.22 -9.27 -6.47
N ALA A 83 -17.50 -8.25 -5.66
CA ALA A 83 -16.54 -7.77 -4.66
C ALA A 83 -16.24 -8.86 -3.62
N GLU A 84 -15.01 -9.37 -3.63
CA GLU A 84 -14.50 -10.25 -2.58
C GLU A 84 -14.41 -9.47 -1.26
N ARG A 85 -15.13 -9.93 -0.24
CA ARG A 85 -15.13 -9.30 1.09
C ARG A 85 -13.94 -9.71 1.96
N THR A 86 -13.14 -10.66 1.49
CA THR A 86 -12.00 -11.21 2.23
C THR A 86 -10.80 -11.25 1.30
N LEU A 87 -9.67 -10.73 1.77
CA LEU A 87 -8.41 -10.77 1.03
C LEU A 87 -7.37 -11.55 1.84
N GLN A 88 -6.57 -12.35 1.13
CA GLN A 88 -5.32 -12.84 1.68
C GLN A 88 -4.34 -11.66 1.72
N THR A 89 -3.97 -11.26 2.94
CA THR A 89 -3.08 -10.11 3.17
C THR A 89 -1.88 -10.52 4.02
N ARG A 90 -0.80 -9.73 3.91
CA ARG A 90 0.39 -9.86 4.76
C ARG A 90 0.54 -8.62 5.60
N ILE A 91 0.90 -8.80 6.87
CA ILE A 91 1.28 -7.71 7.76
C ILE A 91 2.79 -7.56 7.72
N ILE A 92 3.27 -6.37 7.34
CA ILE A 92 4.68 -6.01 7.31
C ILE A 92 4.92 -4.95 8.38
N GLU A 93 5.84 -5.22 9.31
CA GLU A 93 6.25 -4.25 10.32
C GLU A 93 7.50 -3.52 9.84
N ILE A 94 7.44 -2.19 9.82
CA ILE A 94 8.54 -1.33 9.37
C ILE A 94 8.97 -0.46 10.54
N PRO A 95 10.23 -0.56 11.00
CA PRO A 95 10.76 0.33 12.02
C PRO A 95 10.93 1.74 11.43
N VAL A 96 10.42 2.75 12.13
CA VAL A 96 10.53 4.15 11.71
C VAL A 96 11.25 4.93 12.78
N LEU A 97 12.32 5.62 12.39
CA LEU A 97 12.98 6.60 13.24
C LEU A 97 12.29 7.95 13.04
N TYR A 98 11.42 8.33 13.97
CA TYR A 98 10.77 9.63 13.93
C TYR A 98 11.76 10.73 14.29
N ASN A 99 11.60 11.90 13.66
CA ASN A 99 12.45 13.08 13.85
C ASN A 99 13.95 12.78 13.63
N ASP A 100 14.26 11.99 12.60
CA ASP A 100 15.64 11.70 12.24
C ASP A 100 16.34 12.96 11.68
N PRO A 101 17.67 13.09 11.86
CA PRO A 101 18.39 14.30 11.48
C PRO A 101 18.39 14.55 9.96
N TRP A 102 18.28 13.51 9.12
CA TRP A 102 18.35 13.65 7.67
C TRP A 102 17.03 14.17 7.08
N THR A 103 15.89 13.67 7.56
CA THR A 103 14.57 14.19 7.20
C THR A 103 14.38 15.59 7.77
N HIS A 104 14.88 15.85 8.98
CA HIS A 104 14.86 17.20 9.57
C HIS A 104 15.68 18.21 8.74
N GLU A 105 16.89 17.85 8.31
CA GLU A 105 17.66 18.72 7.44
C GLU A 105 16.93 18.98 6.11
N THR A 106 16.33 17.93 5.54
CA THR A 106 15.61 18.02 4.26
C THR A 106 14.40 18.94 4.37
N LEU A 107 13.59 18.83 5.44
CA LEU A 107 12.41 19.69 5.61
C LEU A 107 12.81 21.16 5.81
N MET A 108 13.92 21.42 6.51
CA MET A 108 14.41 22.79 6.74
C MET A 108 14.89 23.46 5.46
N ARG A 109 15.42 22.71 4.48
CA ARG A 109 15.85 23.24 3.18
C ARG A 109 14.71 23.81 2.33
N PHE A 110 13.47 23.33 2.52
CA PHE A 110 12.30 23.74 1.74
C PHE A 110 11.26 24.52 2.57
N ARG A 111 11.67 25.02 3.74
CA ARG A 111 10.76 25.57 4.75
C ARG A 111 10.12 26.90 4.34
N ASP A 112 10.81 27.68 3.52
CA ASP A 112 10.34 28.94 2.93
C ASP A 112 9.05 28.77 2.10
N ARG A 113 8.75 27.55 1.64
CA ARG A 113 7.55 27.22 0.85
C ARG A 113 6.44 26.56 1.67
N HIS A 114 6.65 26.36 2.97
CA HIS A 114 5.68 25.72 3.85
C HIS A 114 4.65 26.72 4.38
N GLN A 115 3.43 26.25 4.68
CA GLN A 115 2.34 27.08 5.25
C GLN A 115 2.65 27.63 6.66
N ASP A 116 3.65 27.07 7.32
CA ASP A 116 4.09 27.48 8.66
C ASP A 116 5.62 27.37 8.76
N PRO A 117 6.38 28.35 8.26
CA PRO A 117 7.83 28.22 8.17
C PRO A 117 8.55 28.08 9.52
N GLY A 118 7.91 28.41 10.65
CA GLY A 118 8.53 28.40 11.97
C GLY A 118 8.48 27.07 12.73
N SER A 119 7.74 26.08 12.24
CA SER A 119 7.57 24.77 12.89
C SER A 119 8.24 23.63 12.11
N THR A 120 8.28 22.43 12.67
CA THR A 120 8.54 21.19 11.93
C THR A 120 7.24 20.59 11.41
N ASP A 121 7.33 19.65 10.46
CA ASP A 121 6.13 18.96 9.93
C ASP A 121 5.41 18.14 11.01
N LEU A 122 6.16 17.60 11.99
CA LEU A 122 5.59 16.86 13.12
C LEU A 122 4.81 17.78 14.07
N GLU A 123 5.36 18.94 14.41
CA GLU A 123 4.68 19.94 15.25
C GLU A 123 3.46 20.52 14.53
N TYR A 124 3.60 20.81 13.25
CA TYR A 124 2.50 21.27 12.40
C TYR A 124 1.38 20.24 12.33
N ALA A 125 1.71 18.95 12.11
CA ALA A 125 0.75 17.87 12.07
C ALA A 125 0.06 17.65 13.43
N ALA A 126 0.80 17.68 14.54
CA ALA A 126 0.23 17.57 15.89
C ALA A 126 -0.77 18.71 16.15
N ARG A 127 -0.39 19.95 15.82
CA ARG A 127 -1.22 21.15 16.02
C ARG A 127 -2.52 21.11 15.22
N ILE A 128 -2.47 20.77 13.94
CA ILE A 128 -3.66 20.73 13.07
C ILE A 128 -4.62 19.59 13.45
N ASN A 129 -4.09 18.50 13.99
CA ASN A 129 -4.91 17.38 14.47
C ASN A 129 -5.33 17.55 15.95
N ASN A 130 -5.14 18.75 16.54
CA ASN A 130 -5.49 19.07 17.93
C ASN A 130 -4.88 18.09 18.95
N LEU A 131 -3.67 17.62 18.70
CA LEU A 131 -2.92 16.76 19.62
C LEU A 131 -2.05 17.60 20.57
N ALA A 132 -1.77 17.06 21.75
CA ALA A 132 -1.05 17.76 22.80
C ALA A 132 0.40 18.09 22.40
N ASP A 133 1.07 17.15 21.73
CA ASP A 133 2.48 17.24 21.36
C ASP A 133 2.82 16.27 20.21
N VAL A 134 4.10 16.28 19.82
CA VAL A 134 4.66 15.39 18.79
C VAL A 134 4.59 13.92 19.21
N ASP A 135 4.77 13.61 20.48
CA ASP A 135 4.75 12.22 20.97
C ASP A 135 3.33 11.62 20.87
N ALA A 136 2.30 12.40 21.18
CA ALA A 136 0.91 12.02 20.98
C ALA A 136 0.59 11.77 19.50
N PHE A 137 1.16 12.58 18.60
CA PHE A 137 1.05 12.36 17.15
C PHE A 137 1.73 11.06 16.71
N ILE A 138 2.96 10.81 17.16
CA ILE A 138 3.70 9.58 16.84
C ILE A 138 2.95 8.34 17.36
N ALA A 139 2.41 8.40 18.58
CA ALA A 139 1.62 7.33 19.17
C ALA A 139 0.33 7.07 18.37
N ALA A 140 -0.38 8.12 17.95
CA ALA A 140 -1.57 7.98 17.11
C ALA A 140 -1.25 7.42 15.71
N HIS A 141 -0.14 7.86 15.11
CA HIS A 141 0.27 7.45 13.77
C HIS A 141 0.77 5.99 13.71
N SER A 142 1.54 5.57 14.71
CA SER A 142 2.06 4.20 14.81
C SER A 142 1.12 3.21 15.49
N GLY A 143 0.11 3.70 16.23
CA GLY A 143 -0.84 2.87 16.97
C GLY A 143 -1.87 2.13 16.11
N ALA A 144 -2.04 2.53 14.85
CA ALA A 144 -2.99 1.91 13.93
C ALA A 144 -2.27 1.20 12.77
N PRO A 145 -2.80 0.05 12.31
CA PRO A 145 -2.34 -0.55 11.06
C PRO A 145 -2.80 0.30 9.86
N TRP A 146 -2.00 0.26 8.81
CA TRP A 146 -2.22 0.97 7.55
C TRP A 146 -2.51 -0.02 6.45
N PHE A 147 -3.61 0.16 5.72
CA PHE A 147 -3.94 -0.63 4.55
C PHE A 147 -3.30 -0.01 3.30
N VAL A 148 -2.62 -0.82 2.50
CA VAL A 148 -2.02 -0.38 1.24
C VAL A 148 -3.00 -0.64 0.11
N SER A 149 -3.54 0.44 -0.45
CA SER A 149 -4.54 0.40 -1.52
C SER A 149 -3.97 0.68 -2.91
N MET A 150 -2.78 1.28 -3.01
CA MET A 150 -2.08 1.41 -4.29
C MET A 150 -0.57 1.46 -4.07
N VAL A 151 0.19 1.19 -5.13
CA VAL A 151 1.64 1.42 -5.18
C VAL A 151 1.92 2.26 -6.41
N GLY A 152 2.59 3.41 -6.26
CA GLY A 152 2.78 4.36 -7.37
C GLY A 152 3.41 5.68 -6.93
N PHE A 153 3.50 6.66 -7.83
CA PHE A 153 4.31 7.91 -7.74
C PHE A 153 5.81 7.68 -7.97
N VAL A 154 6.42 6.78 -7.20
CA VAL A 154 7.79 6.28 -7.45
C VAL A 154 7.82 4.78 -7.24
N ALA A 155 8.84 4.11 -7.78
CA ALA A 155 8.97 2.65 -7.72
C ALA A 155 8.86 2.16 -6.26
N GLY A 156 7.76 1.47 -5.96
CA GLY A 156 7.52 0.85 -4.66
C GLY A 156 6.94 1.75 -3.57
N LEU A 157 6.57 3.01 -3.85
CA LEU A 157 5.94 3.87 -2.83
C LEU A 157 4.49 3.42 -2.56
N PRO A 158 4.15 3.00 -1.33
CA PRO A 158 2.82 2.54 -1.00
C PRO A 158 1.90 3.71 -0.62
N GLY A 159 0.74 3.78 -1.27
CA GLY A 159 -0.38 4.62 -0.87
C GLY A 159 -1.12 4.00 0.31
N CYS A 160 -0.70 4.35 1.52
CA CYS A 160 -1.24 3.81 2.77
C CYS A 160 -2.45 4.60 3.28
N ARG A 161 -3.44 3.91 3.84
CA ARG A 161 -4.61 4.50 4.52
C ARG A 161 -4.77 3.90 5.91
N SER A 162 -4.98 4.74 6.92
CA SER A 162 -5.15 4.25 8.29
C SER A 162 -6.44 3.43 8.42
N CYS A 163 -6.32 2.21 8.96
CA CYS A 163 -7.48 1.35 9.23
C CYS A 163 -8.37 1.91 10.37
N SER A 164 -7.85 2.74 11.28
CA SER A 164 -8.64 3.23 12.43
C SER A 164 -9.82 4.11 12.00
N ARG A 165 -9.68 4.84 10.88
CA ARG A 165 -10.75 5.67 10.30
C ARG A 165 -11.79 4.84 9.53
N TRP A 166 -11.57 3.53 9.38
CA TRP A 166 -12.32 2.63 8.51
C TRP A 166 -13.18 1.63 9.29
N SER A 167 -13.10 1.59 10.64
CA SER A 167 -13.95 0.75 11.48
C SER A 167 -15.36 1.31 11.71
N SER A 168 -15.61 2.58 11.38
CA SER A 168 -16.88 3.26 11.68
C SER A 168 -17.88 3.29 10.51
N ALA A 169 -17.48 2.97 9.27
CA ALA A 169 -18.31 3.20 8.08
C ALA A 169 -18.87 1.93 7.39
N SER A 170 -18.33 0.75 7.65
CA SER A 170 -18.87 -0.51 7.12
C SER A 170 -18.22 -1.68 7.86
N GLY A 171 -18.97 -2.77 8.02
CA GLY A 171 -18.68 -3.91 8.89
C GLY A 171 -17.19 -4.18 9.17
N SER A 172 -16.85 -4.16 10.47
CA SER A 172 -15.52 -4.35 11.06
C SER A 172 -14.54 -5.13 10.17
N CYS A 173 -13.46 -4.46 9.75
CA CYS A 173 -12.26 -5.13 9.27
C CYS A 173 -11.64 -5.89 10.46
N LYS A 174 -12.12 -7.11 10.72
CA LYS A 174 -11.58 -7.99 11.78
C LYS A 174 -10.25 -8.55 11.28
N CYS A 175 -9.18 -7.77 11.39
CA CYS A 175 -7.85 -8.37 11.44
C CYS A 175 -7.82 -9.25 12.71
N PRO A 176 -7.51 -10.55 12.61
CA PRO A 176 -7.41 -11.42 13.78
C PRO A 176 -6.44 -10.81 14.80
N ASN A 177 -6.90 -10.69 16.05
CA ASN A 177 -6.21 -10.08 17.18
C ASN A 177 -4.94 -10.84 17.66
N THR A 178 -4.27 -11.59 16.79
CA THR A 178 -3.19 -12.52 17.18
C THR A 178 -1.81 -11.87 17.30
N CYS A 179 -1.66 -10.56 17.08
CA CYS A 179 -0.35 -9.86 17.14
C CYS A 179 -0.30 -8.74 18.18
N ALA A 180 -0.91 -8.97 19.34
CA ALA A 180 -0.60 -8.20 20.55
C ALA A 180 0.69 -8.75 21.16
N ARG A 181 1.72 -7.89 21.26
CA ARG A 181 3.05 -8.07 21.89
C ARG A 181 4.23 -8.31 20.93
N VAL A 182 4.66 -7.24 20.28
CA VAL A 182 6.09 -6.99 20.03
C VAL A 182 6.37 -5.58 20.57
N PRO A 183 7.28 -5.41 21.55
CA PRO A 183 7.55 -4.11 22.16
C PRO A 183 8.52 -3.33 21.26
N ILE A 184 8.03 -2.83 20.13
CA ILE A 184 8.74 -1.82 19.33
C ILE A 184 7.86 -0.58 19.37
N ARG A 185 8.26 0.42 20.18
CA ARG A 185 7.47 1.65 20.44
C ARG A 185 7.23 2.53 19.20
N GLN A 186 7.84 2.22 18.05
CA GLN A 186 7.83 3.05 16.84
C GLN A 186 7.90 2.20 15.55
N SER A 187 6.97 1.26 15.37
CA SER A 187 6.85 0.48 14.12
C SER A 187 5.53 0.76 13.42
N LEU A 188 5.59 1.05 12.12
CA LEU A 188 4.40 1.08 11.28
C LEU A 188 4.03 -0.34 10.86
N ARG A 189 2.74 -0.66 10.91
CA ARG A 189 2.19 -1.93 10.42
C ARG A 189 1.49 -1.70 9.10
N TRP A 190 2.00 -2.27 8.02
CA TRP A 190 1.39 -2.19 6.69
C TRP A 190 0.69 -3.50 6.35
N VAL A 191 -0.56 -3.40 5.93
CA VAL A 191 -1.39 -4.50 5.46
C VAL A 191 -1.39 -4.44 3.94
N MET A 192 -0.66 -5.35 3.32
CA MET A 192 -0.59 -5.49 1.87
C MET A 192 -1.60 -6.54 1.42
N ALA A 193 -2.60 -6.14 0.64
CA ALA A 193 -3.37 -7.09 -0.16
C ALA A 193 -2.46 -7.66 -1.25
N GLY A 194 -2.53 -8.97 -1.48
CA GLY A 194 -1.67 -9.68 -2.42
C GLY A 194 -1.68 -9.09 -3.83
N ALA A 195 -0.80 -8.13 -4.08
CA ALA A 195 -0.28 -7.82 -5.40
C ALA A 195 0.74 -8.91 -5.73
N SER A 196 0.57 -9.55 -6.89
CA SER A 196 1.63 -10.33 -7.52
C SER A 196 2.78 -9.36 -7.80
N VAL A 197 3.73 -9.27 -6.86
CA VAL A 197 5.02 -8.64 -7.13
C VAL A 197 5.66 -9.55 -8.17
N ALA A 198 5.69 -9.10 -9.42
CA ALA A 198 6.47 -9.73 -10.48
C ALA A 198 7.88 -9.98 -9.93
N SER A 199 8.20 -11.25 -9.67
CA SER A 199 9.47 -11.63 -9.08
C SER A 199 10.56 -11.47 -10.13
N THR A 200 11.20 -10.31 -10.18
CA THR A 200 12.52 -10.22 -10.80
C THR A 200 13.47 -10.98 -9.87
N ARG A 201 13.76 -12.25 -10.22
CA ARG A 201 14.76 -13.08 -9.55
C ARG A 201 16.11 -12.38 -9.62
N CYS A 202 16.46 -11.60 -8.59
CA CYS A 202 17.85 -11.32 -8.29
C CYS A 202 18.39 -12.48 -7.45
N ALA A 203 19.29 -13.25 -8.06
CA ALA A 203 20.06 -14.28 -7.37
C ALA A 203 20.91 -13.64 -6.26
N GLY A 204 20.55 -13.89 -5.01
CA GLY A 204 21.31 -13.46 -3.84
C GLY A 204 20.70 -14.05 -2.58
N ARG A 205 21.43 -14.96 -1.93
CA ARG A 205 21.02 -15.71 -0.73
C ARG A 205 20.45 -14.80 0.36
N VAL A 206 19.18 -15.01 0.73
CA VAL A 206 18.68 -14.64 2.06
C VAL A 206 18.93 -15.83 2.98
N VAL A 207 19.95 -15.72 3.83
CA VAL A 207 20.19 -16.66 4.93
C VAL A 207 19.26 -16.28 6.08
N THR A 208 18.11 -16.93 6.16
CA THR A 208 17.31 -16.97 7.40
C THR A 208 17.90 -18.04 8.31
N LYS A 209 18.62 -17.63 9.36
CA LYS A 209 18.95 -18.52 10.47
C LYS A 209 18.51 -17.89 11.78
N CYS A 210 17.23 -18.08 12.11
CA CYS A 210 16.71 -17.93 13.47
C CYS A 210 16.51 -19.35 14.03
N SER A 211 17.48 -19.85 14.79
CA SER A 211 17.27 -21.00 15.67
C SER A 211 17.98 -20.75 17.00
N ALA A 212 17.23 -20.27 17.98
CA ALA A 212 17.64 -20.22 19.37
C ALA A 212 17.44 -21.60 20.00
N SER A 213 18.53 -22.24 20.43
CA SER A 213 18.53 -23.35 21.39
C SER A 213 19.82 -23.25 22.20
N PRO A 214 19.76 -23.19 23.55
CA PRO A 214 20.95 -23.15 24.37
C PRO A 214 21.48 -24.58 24.55
N ARG A 215 22.74 -24.83 24.19
CA ARG A 215 23.49 -26.01 24.64
C ARG A 215 24.85 -25.59 25.22
N PRO A 216 25.37 -26.33 26.21
CA PRO A 216 26.36 -25.83 27.15
C PRO A 216 27.76 -25.76 26.54
N ARG A 217 28.59 -24.88 27.11
CA ARG A 217 30.01 -24.71 26.79
C ARG A 217 30.74 -26.05 26.97
N SER A 218 31.41 -26.51 25.92
CA SER A 218 32.60 -27.35 26.05
C SER A 218 33.75 -26.70 25.28
N THR A 219 34.83 -26.49 26.01
CA THR A 219 36.11 -25.94 25.58
C THR A 219 36.88 -26.98 24.77
N THR A 220 37.24 -26.70 23.52
CA THR A 220 38.48 -27.24 22.93
C THR A 220 39.03 -26.33 21.83
N ARG A 221 40.29 -25.91 22.02
CA ARG A 221 41.17 -25.17 21.10
C ARG A 221 41.58 -26.03 19.90
N SER A 222 41.70 -25.44 18.71
CA SER A 222 42.82 -25.54 17.74
C SER A 222 42.38 -24.95 16.38
N ARG A 223 42.94 -23.80 15.96
CA ARG A 223 44.11 -23.55 15.06
C ARG A 223 43.84 -23.70 13.55
N GLY A 224 43.93 -22.56 12.85
CA GLY A 224 44.40 -22.39 11.44
C GLY A 224 43.45 -22.86 10.33
N TRP A 225 43.39 -22.28 9.13
CA TRP A 225 44.35 -21.47 8.37
C TRP A 225 43.63 -20.58 7.33
N LEU A 226 44.27 -19.47 6.97
CA LEU A 226 44.05 -18.68 5.77
C LEU A 226 44.48 -19.47 4.52
N THR A 227 43.60 -19.54 3.51
CA THR A 227 43.78 -19.16 2.08
C THR A 227 42.50 -19.50 1.33
#